data_AF-A0A7S0GGG8-F1
#
_entry.id   AF-A0A7S0GGG8-F1
#
_cell.length_a   1.000
_cell.length_b   1.000
_cell.length_c   1.000
_cell.angle_alpha   90.00
_cell.angle_beta   90.00
_cell.angle_gamma   90.00
#
_symmetry.space_group_name_H-M   'P 1'
#
loop_
_entity.id
_entity.type
_entity.pdbx_description
1 polymer ?
#
loop_
_entity_poly.entity_id
_entity_poly.type
_entity_poly.pdbx_seq_one_letter_code
_entity_poly.pdbx_strand_id
1 'polypeptide(L)'
;KPGEIEANLHEAGQGGKCTDEHDFSKEECVAAGTAVGGTLRGDTLLVGEWSNSPFGCFIDPSDNAIHYGTDPNGINLGGYRSICKSVAHEAALLPAHYGNRCQLEHDFSLEDCMVAAISVGGTLRGGKVKVGSWPHAPPGCFVEATDKAIHFNMIDG
;
A
#
# COMPACT_ATOMS: atom_id res chain seq x y z
N LYS A 1 -19.49 1.59 -2.69
CA LYS A 1 -20.13 2.63 -1.83
C LYS A 1 -19.50 3.98 -2.19
N PRO A 2 -20.19 5.11 -2.12
CA PRO A 2 -19.55 6.40 -2.31
C PRO A 2 -18.53 6.65 -1.18
N GLY A 3 -17.25 6.85 -1.54
CA GLY A 3 -16.26 7.60 -0.74
C GLY A 3 -15.57 6.88 0.43
N GLU A 4 -15.16 5.62 0.29
CA GLU A 4 -14.24 5.01 1.28
C GLU A 4 -12.82 5.47 0.94
N ILE A 5 -12.16 6.22 1.85
CA ILE A 5 -10.77 6.62 1.66
C ILE A 5 -9.90 5.36 1.77
N GLU A 6 -9.34 4.91 0.66
CA GLU A 6 -8.37 3.82 0.64
C GLU A 6 -6.98 4.38 0.92
N ALA A 7 -6.49 4.20 2.14
CA ALA A 7 -5.17 4.65 2.58
C ALA A 7 -4.32 3.46 3.04
N ASN A 8 -3.01 3.52 2.77
CA ASN A 8 -2.03 2.57 3.28
C ASN A 8 -0.93 3.30 4.05
N LEU A 9 -0.38 2.64 5.07
CA LEU A 9 0.84 3.11 5.74
C LEU A 9 2.04 2.58 4.97
N HIS A 10 2.90 3.49 4.52
CA HIS A 10 4.23 3.12 4.13
C HIS A 10 5.02 2.72 5.39
N GLU A 11 5.71 1.58 5.33
CA GLU A 11 6.52 1.08 6.45
C GLU A 11 7.51 2.14 6.94
N ALA A 12 7.73 2.16 8.26
CA ALA A 12 8.60 3.12 8.92
C ALA A 12 10.05 2.93 8.45
N GLY A 13 10.60 3.93 7.77
CA GLY A 13 11.96 3.88 7.25
C GLY A 13 12.49 5.28 6.92
N GLN A 14 13.81 5.46 7.02
CA GLN A 14 14.43 6.73 6.63
C GLN A 14 14.16 7.04 5.16
N GLY A 15 13.73 8.27 4.88
CA GLY A 15 13.37 8.73 3.53
C GLY A 15 12.00 8.31 3.01
N GLY A 16 11.22 7.52 3.75
CA GLY A 16 9.89 7.07 3.30
C GLY A 16 8.91 8.24 3.15
N LYS A 17 8.47 8.50 1.91
CA LYS A 17 7.39 9.44 1.54
C LYS A 17 6.58 8.85 0.38
N CYS A 18 5.35 9.32 0.21
CA CYS A 18 4.53 8.97 -0.94
C CYS A 18 5.12 9.61 -2.21
N THR A 19 4.82 9.05 -3.39
CA THR A 19 5.02 9.80 -4.65
C THR A 19 3.94 10.89 -4.75
N ASP A 20 4.20 11.93 -5.53
CA ASP A 20 3.33 13.11 -5.62
C ASP A 20 1.89 12.75 -6.04
N GLU A 21 1.70 11.70 -6.84
CA GLU A 21 0.38 11.21 -7.28
C GLU A 21 -0.38 10.44 -6.19
N HIS A 22 0.33 9.96 -5.16
CA HIS A 22 -0.20 9.11 -4.11
C HIS A 22 -0.26 9.83 -2.76
N ASP A 23 -0.05 11.15 -2.71
CA ASP A 23 -0.19 11.93 -1.49
C ASP A 23 -1.64 12.39 -1.28
N PHE A 24 -2.05 12.47 -0.02
CA PHE A 24 -3.33 13.05 0.37
C PHE A 24 -3.19 14.56 0.51
N SER A 25 -4.26 15.30 0.17
CA SER A 25 -4.31 16.71 0.54
C SER A 25 -4.38 16.86 2.07
N LYS A 26 -4.08 18.07 2.57
CA LYS A 26 -4.24 18.38 3.99
C LYS A 26 -5.66 18.09 4.49
N GLU A 27 -6.66 18.40 3.67
CA GLU A 27 -8.08 18.22 3.97
C GLU A 27 -8.46 16.73 4.03
N GLU A 28 -7.81 15.89 3.22
CA GLU A 28 -8.03 14.44 3.19
C GLU A 28 -7.27 13.70 4.31
N CYS A 29 -6.18 14.30 4.83
CA CYS A 29 -5.24 13.64 5.73
C CYS A 29 -5.86 13.11 7.02
N VAL A 30 -6.84 13.81 7.62
CA VAL A 30 -7.51 13.31 8.83
C VAL A 30 -8.30 12.04 8.55
N ALA A 31 -9.05 12.00 7.45
CA ALA A 31 -9.82 10.83 7.05
C ALA A 31 -8.90 9.65 6.71
N ALA A 32 -7.85 9.91 5.93
CA ALA A 32 -6.85 8.91 5.57
C ALA A 32 -6.09 8.35 6.79
N GLY A 33 -5.61 9.23 7.67
CA GLY A 33 -4.92 8.83 8.90
C GLY A 33 -5.81 8.03 9.84
N THR A 34 -7.08 8.40 9.98
CA THR A 34 -8.05 7.64 10.79
C THR A 34 -8.30 6.25 10.19
N ALA A 35 -8.38 6.13 8.86
CA ALA A 35 -8.60 4.86 8.17
C ALA A 35 -7.48 3.84 8.44
N VAL A 36 -6.26 4.31 8.70
CA VAL A 36 -5.09 3.48 9.02
C VAL A 36 -4.74 3.45 10.52
N GLY A 37 -5.67 3.89 11.38
CA GLY A 37 -5.56 3.76 12.85
C GLY A 37 -4.83 4.91 13.56
N GLY A 38 -4.57 6.02 12.88
CA GLY A 38 -4.08 7.25 13.49
C GLY A 38 -5.13 7.99 14.32
N THR A 39 -4.67 8.89 15.18
CA THR A 39 -5.52 9.70 16.05
C THR A 39 -5.14 11.19 15.99
N LEU A 40 -6.09 12.07 16.33
CA LEU A 40 -5.80 13.49 16.47
C LEU A 40 -5.18 13.79 17.84
N ARG A 41 -4.16 14.64 17.89
CA ARG A 41 -3.58 15.09 19.15
C ARG A 41 -4.39 16.27 19.68
N GLY A 42 -5.18 16.03 20.72
CA GLY A 42 -6.08 17.05 21.28
C GLY A 42 -7.10 17.55 20.26
N ASP A 43 -7.73 16.62 19.54
CA ASP A 43 -8.76 16.88 18.52
C ASP A 43 -8.29 17.75 17.34
N THR A 44 -6.97 17.88 17.15
CA THR A 44 -6.39 18.74 16.11
C THR A 44 -5.41 17.96 15.22
N LEU A 45 -5.45 18.25 13.92
CA LEU A 45 -4.43 17.82 12.96
C LEU A 45 -3.17 18.65 13.17
N LEU A 46 -2.02 17.99 13.36
CA LEU A 46 -0.74 18.67 13.52
C LEU A 46 -0.17 19.02 12.15
N VAL A 47 -0.03 20.31 11.86
CA VAL A 47 0.45 20.81 10.57
C VAL A 47 1.73 21.59 10.79
N GLY A 48 2.78 21.32 10.00
CA GLY A 48 4.02 22.06 10.14
C GLY A 48 5.03 21.84 9.02
N GLU A 49 5.98 22.75 8.96
CA GLU A 49 7.13 22.71 8.06
C GLU A 49 8.34 22.17 8.85
N TRP A 50 8.68 20.91 8.58
CA TRP A 50 9.76 20.21 9.28
C TRP A 50 10.66 19.51 8.29
N SER A 51 11.94 19.91 8.24
CA SER A 51 12.92 19.34 7.31
C SER A 51 13.25 17.87 7.58
N ASN A 52 12.96 17.38 8.79
CA ASN A 52 13.23 16.01 9.25
C ASN A 52 11.99 15.09 9.25
N SER A 53 10.86 15.55 8.69
CA SER A 53 9.61 14.79 8.57
C SER A 53 9.24 14.59 7.10
N PRO A 54 8.37 13.62 6.76
CA PRO A 54 7.85 13.49 5.41
C PRO A 54 7.07 14.73 4.99
N PHE A 55 7.15 15.08 3.70
CA PHE A 55 6.10 15.86 3.05
C PHE A 55 4.80 15.05 3.01
N GLY A 56 3.67 15.73 3.18
CA GLY A 56 2.36 15.09 3.09
C GLY A 56 1.84 14.53 4.41
N CYS A 57 0.89 13.60 4.30
CA CYS A 57 0.22 13.01 5.47
C CYS A 57 1.07 11.89 6.09
N PHE A 58 1.26 11.89 7.41
CA PHE A 58 2.03 10.82 8.10
C PHE A 58 1.58 10.59 9.55
N ILE A 59 1.99 9.45 10.12
CA ILE A 59 1.78 9.10 11.53
C ILE A 59 3.10 9.14 12.29
N ASP A 60 3.07 9.81 13.45
CA ASP A 60 4.09 9.68 14.48
C ASP A 60 3.94 8.33 15.21
N PRO A 61 4.91 7.41 15.13
CA PRO A 61 4.80 6.11 15.78
C PRO A 61 4.82 6.19 17.32
N SER A 62 5.24 7.32 17.91
CA SER A 62 5.34 7.47 19.36
C SER A 62 3.99 7.57 20.07
N ASP A 63 3.00 8.21 19.45
CA ASP A 63 1.65 8.37 20.00
C ASP A 63 0.52 8.12 18.98
N ASN A 64 0.86 7.65 17.78
CA ASN A 64 -0.05 7.47 16.65
C ASN A 64 -0.77 8.75 16.22
N ALA A 65 -0.20 9.94 16.50
CA ALA A 65 -0.80 11.18 16.06
C ALA A 65 -0.72 11.33 14.53
N ILE A 66 -1.76 11.91 13.94
CA ILE A 66 -1.82 12.27 12.52
C ILE A 66 -1.17 13.65 12.33
N HIS A 67 -0.24 13.73 11.40
CA HIS A 67 0.49 14.94 11.02
C HIS A 67 0.36 15.23 9.52
N TYR A 68 0.54 16.50 9.15
CA TYR A 68 0.66 16.95 7.77
C TYR A 68 1.91 17.83 7.63
N GLY A 69 2.91 17.34 6.90
CA GLY A 69 4.16 18.04 6.60
C GLY A 69 4.02 18.92 5.36
N THR A 70 4.44 20.18 5.47
CA THR A 70 4.33 21.17 4.37
C THR A 70 5.64 21.48 3.67
N ASP A 71 6.77 20.91 4.10
CA ASP A 71 8.07 21.09 3.44
C ASP A 71 8.21 20.07 2.29
N PRO A 72 8.18 20.48 1.01
CA PRO A 72 8.32 19.56 -0.12
C PRO A 72 9.71 18.89 -0.18
N ASN A 73 10.70 19.45 0.51
CA ASN A 73 12.05 18.91 0.62
C ASN A 73 12.28 18.16 1.94
N GLY A 74 11.23 18.00 2.76
CA GLY A 74 11.30 17.27 4.02
C GLY A 74 11.75 15.82 3.80
N ILE A 75 12.74 15.40 4.59
CA ILE A 75 13.28 14.03 4.56
C ILE A 75 12.83 13.35 5.83
N ASN A 76 12.18 12.19 5.70
CA ASN A 76 11.79 11.38 6.84
C ASN A 76 13.03 10.83 7.58
N LEU A 77 13.50 11.51 8.62
CA LEU A 77 14.61 11.06 9.45
C LEU A 77 14.15 10.44 10.78
N GLY A 78 12.91 10.70 11.17
CA GLY A 78 12.32 10.25 12.42
C GLY A 78 11.70 8.86 12.40
N GLY A 79 11.69 8.17 11.25
CA GLY A 79 11.01 6.87 11.13
C GLY A 79 9.49 7.01 11.17
N TYR A 80 8.96 8.13 10.68
CA TYR A 80 7.54 8.37 10.55
C TYR A 80 6.93 7.43 9.50
N ARG A 81 5.63 7.15 9.62
CA ARG A 81 4.91 6.32 8.63
C ARG A 81 4.06 7.20 7.73
N SER A 82 4.46 7.37 6.47
CA SER A 82 3.71 8.16 5.49
C SER A 82 2.39 7.46 5.14
N ILE A 83 1.32 8.24 4.99
CA ILE A 83 -0.02 7.76 4.64
C ILE A 83 -0.23 8.05 3.17
N CYS A 84 -0.22 7.01 2.35
CA CYS A 84 -0.35 7.15 0.90
C CYS A 84 -1.73 6.71 0.43
N LYS A 85 -2.24 7.39 -0.60
CA LYS A 85 -3.39 6.92 -1.38
C LYS A 85 -3.07 5.53 -1.88
N SER A 86 -4.02 4.62 -1.67
CA SER A 86 -3.93 3.30 -2.27
C SER A 86 -4.06 3.48 -3.77
N VAL A 87 -3.17 2.83 -4.52
CA VAL A 87 -3.47 2.58 -5.94
C VAL A 87 -4.67 1.65 -5.93
N ALA A 88 -5.79 2.08 -6.52
CA ALA A 88 -6.88 1.16 -6.81
C ALA A 88 -6.36 0.20 -7.89
N HIS A 89 -5.72 -0.89 -7.47
CA HIS A 89 -5.38 -1.97 -8.39
C HIS A 89 -6.68 -2.70 -8.73
N GLU A 90 -7.34 -2.27 -9.79
CA GLU A 90 -8.43 -3.01 -10.41
C GLU A 90 -7.88 -4.33 -10.95
N ALA A 91 -7.82 -5.33 -10.08
CA ALA A 91 -7.47 -6.69 -10.44
C ALA A 91 -8.72 -7.43 -10.91
N ALA A 92 -8.55 -8.25 -11.93
CA ALA A 92 -9.56 -9.19 -12.38
C ALA A 92 -8.96 -10.58 -12.42
N LEU A 93 -9.69 -11.58 -11.91
CA LEU A 93 -9.27 -12.97 -12.03
C LEU A 93 -9.52 -13.47 -13.45
N LEU A 94 -8.45 -13.90 -14.10
CA LEU A 94 -8.58 -14.77 -15.27
C LEU A 94 -9.15 -16.14 -14.83
N PRO A 95 -9.92 -16.82 -15.68
CA PRO A 95 -10.36 -18.18 -15.39
C PRO A 95 -9.16 -19.10 -15.12
N ALA A 96 -9.31 -20.00 -14.15
CA ALA A 96 -8.25 -20.95 -13.75
C ALA A 96 -8.06 -22.05 -14.81
N HIS A 97 -7.35 -21.72 -15.89
CA HIS A 97 -6.96 -22.65 -16.96
C HIS A 97 -5.43 -22.71 -17.12
N TYR A 98 -4.95 -23.87 -17.54
CA TYR A 98 -3.53 -24.08 -17.81
C TYR A 98 -3.01 -23.12 -18.89
N GLY A 99 -1.92 -22.43 -18.61
CA GLY A 99 -1.29 -21.48 -19.52
C GLY A 99 -1.86 -20.06 -19.48
N ASN A 100 -2.94 -19.81 -18.74
CA ASN A 100 -3.44 -18.45 -18.53
C ASN A 100 -2.46 -17.65 -17.68
N ARG A 101 -2.16 -16.44 -18.12
CA ARG A 101 -1.35 -15.45 -17.42
C ARG A 101 -1.83 -14.05 -17.77
N CYS A 102 -1.55 -13.10 -16.89
CA CYS A 102 -1.73 -11.69 -17.22
C CYS A 102 -0.88 -11.32 -18.44
N GLN A 103 -1.33 -10.33 -19.21
CA GLN A 103 -0.46 -9.71 -20.20
C GLN A 103 0.66 -8.97 -19.45
N LEU A 104 1.84 -8.83 -20.08
CA LEU A 104 3.04 -8.26 -19.45
C LEU A 104 2.82 -6.85 -18.88
N GLU A 105 1.94 -6.07 -19.50
CA GLU A 105 1.55 -4.71 -19.07
C GLU A 105 0.44 -4.69 -17.99
N HIS A 106 -0.15 -5.84 -17.71
CA HIS A 106 -1.24 -6.04 -16.75
C HIS A 106 -0.81 -6.96 -15.59
N ASP A 107 0.48 -7.26 -15.47
CA ASP A 107 1.02 -7.99 -14.32
C ASP A 107 1.34 -7.03 -13.18
N PHE A 108 1.24 -7.51 -11.95
CA PHE A 108 1.52 -6.70 -10.77
C PHE A 108 2.97 -6.88 -10.34
N SER A 109 3.59 -5.83 -9.79
CA SER A 109 4.86 -5.96 -9.06
C SER A 109 4.67 -6.85 -7.83
N LEU A 110 5.77 -7.29 -7.22
CA LEU A 110 5.67 -8.03 -5.96
C LEU A 110 5.00 -7.18 -4.87
N GLU A 111 5.33 -5.88 -4.80
CA GLU A 111 4.72 -4.95 -3.85
C GLU A 111 3.20 -4.83 -4.07
N ASP A 112 2.77 -4.69 -5.33
CA ASP A 112 1.36 -4.47 -5.67
C ASP A 112 0.53 -5.76 -5.64
N CYS A 113 1.18 -6.92 -5.81
CA CYS A 113 0.51 -8.22 -5.88
C CYS A 113 -0.38 -8.49 -4.66
N MET A 114 0.06 -8.10 -3.46
CA MET A 114 -0.74 -8.30 -2.26
C MET A 114 -2.08 -7.54 -2.34
N VAL A 115 -2.02 -6.24 -2.64
CA VAL A 115 -3.19 -5.36 -2.67
C VAL A 115 -4.14 -5.79 -3.78
N ALA A 116 -3.59 -6.02 -4.97
CA ALA A 116 -4.33 -6.51 -6.13
C ALA A 116 -5.01 -7.87 -5.88
N ALA A 117 -4.30 -8.83 -5.28
CA ALA A 117 -4.87 -10.15 -5.05
C ALA A 117 -5.93 -10.14 -3.93
N ILE A 118 -5.79 -9.30 -2.90
CA ILE A 118 -6.81 -9.12 -1.86
C ILE A 118 -8.11 -8.55 -2.45
N SER A 119 -8.02 -7.60 -3.39
CA SER A 119 -9.21 -6.97 -4.00
C SER A 119 -10.09 -7.97 -4.78
N VAL A 120 -9.51 -9.09 -5.24
CA VAL A 120 -10.22 -10.19 -5.91
C VAL A 120 -10.48 -11.41 -5.00
N GLY A 121 -10.33 -11.25 -3.67
CA GLY A 121 -10.66 -12.28 -2.68
C GLY A 121 -9.53 -13.25 -2.33
N GLY A 122 -8.27 -12.86 -2.62
CA GLY A 122 -7.08 -13.56 -2.16
C GLY A 122 -6.87 -13.48 -0.64
N THR A 123 -6.13 -14.43 -0.09
CA THR A 123 -5.83 -14.53 1.34
C THR A 123 -4.33 -14.75 1.60
N LEU A 124 -3.84 -14.19 2.71
CA LEU A 124 -2.45 -14.33 3.13
C LEU A 124 -2.26 -15.61 3.96
N ARG A 125 -1.30 -16.46 3.58
CA ARG A 125 -0.88 -17.60 4.41
C ARG A 125 0.17 -17.13 5.41
N GLY A 126 -0.21 -17.04 6.68
CA GLY A 126 0.68 -16.56 7.75
C GLY A 126 1.03 -15.08 7.62
N GLY A 127 0.11 -14.27 7.08
CA GLY A 127 0.26 -12.81 6.97
C GLY A 127 1.20 -12.35 5.84
N LYS A 128 1.55 -13.22 4.89
CA LYS A 128 2.45 -12.88 3.78
C LYS A 128 2.05 -13.50 2.45
N VAL A 129 2.48 -12.85 1.36
CA VAL A 129 2.48 -13.40 0.01
C VAL A 129 3.54 -14.50 -0.08
N LYS A 130 3.22 -15.62 -0.74
CA LYS A 130 4.18 -16.70 -0.94
C LYS A 130 4.98 -16.48 -2.23
N VAL A 131 6.25 -16.10 -2.07
CA VAL A 131 7.18 -15.87 -3.19
C VAL A 131 7.98 -17.13 -3.50
N GLY A 132 8.17 -17.46 -4.77
CA GLY A 132 8.97 -18.62 -5.19
C GLY A 132 9.03 -18.81 -6.70
N SER A 133 9.56 -19.96 -7.12
CA SER A 133 9.71 -20.33 -8.53
C SER A 133 9.02 -21.67 -8.79
N TRP A 134 7.90 -21.64 -9.53
CA TRP A 134 7.12 -22.83 -9.84
C TRP A 134 6.86 -22.93 -11.35
N PRO A 135 7.48 -23.90 -12.06
CA PRO A 135 7.36 -23.99 -13.52
C PRO A 135 5.97 -24.37 -14.02
N HIS A 136 5.07 -24.78 -13.12
CA HIS A 136 3.68 -25.13 -13.42
C HIS A 136 2.69 -24.04 -13.01
N ALA A 137 3.16 -22.92 -12.45
CA ALA A 137 2.34 -21.78 -12.07
C ALA A 137 2.52 -20.64 -13.10
N PRO A 138 1.52 -19.75 -13.26
CA PRO A 138 1.70 -18.55 -14.07
C PRO A 138 2.84 -17.67 -13.52
N PRO A 139 3.52 -16.87 -14.38
CA PRO A 139 4.46 -15.85 -13.94
C PRO A 139 3.74 -14.77 -13.12
N GLY A 140 4.48 -14.05 -12.27
CA GLY A 140 3.97 -12.88 -11.57
C GLY A 140 2.95 -13.21 -10.48
N CYS A 141 1.99 -12.31 -10.30
CA CYS A 141 1.02 -12.39 -9.21
C CYS A 141 -0.12 -13.38 -9.53
N PHE A 142 -0.41 -14.33 -8.64
CA PHE A 142 -1.56 -15.23 -8.81
C PHE A 142 -2.19 -15.67 -7.49
N VAL A 143 -3.46 -16.07 -7.58
CA VAL A 143 -4.26 -16.60 -6.47
C VAL A 143 -4.50 -18.09 -6.68
N GLU A 144 -4.15 -18.92 -5.69
CA GLU A 144 -4.38 -20.37 -5.74
C GLU A 144 -5.89 -20.66 -5.75
N ALA A 145 -6.36 -21.46 -6.73
CA ALA A 145 -7.79 -21.69 -6.92
C ALA A 145 -8.46 -22.35 -5.69
N THR A 146 -7.72 -23.22 -5.00
CA THR A 146 -8.19 -24.10 -3.92
C THR A 146 -8.47 -23.35 -2.62
N ASP A 147 -7.49 -22.57 -2.12
CA ASP A 147 -7.58 -21.90 -0.82
C ASP A 147 -7.38 -20.38 -0.89
N LYS A 148 -7.33 -19.84 -2.11
CA LYS A 148 -7.17 -18.42 -2.38
C LYS A 148 -5.86 -17.83 -1.86
N ALA A 149 -4.85 -18.65 -1.57
CA ALA A 149 -3.57 -18.13 -1.15
C ALA A 149 -2.94 -17.23 -2.22
N ILE A 150 -2.36 -16.11 -1.80
CA ILE A 150 -1.67 -15.17 -2.68
C ILE A 150 -0.21 -15.62 -2.87
N HIS A 151 0.20 -15.72 -4.13
CA HIS A 151 1.53 -16.15 -4.54
C HIS A 151 2.15 -15.18 -5.56
N PHE A 152 3.48 -15.14 -5.58
CA PHE A 152 4.25 -14.44 -6.60
C PHE A 152 5.29 -15.38 -7.21
N ASN A 153 5.18 -15.65 -8.52
CA ASN A 153 6.10 -16.53 -9.23
C ASN A 153 7.22 -15.72 -9.90
N MET A 154 8.45 -16.04 -9.54
CA MET A 154 9.67 -15.40 -10.06
C MET A 154 10.15 -15.99 -11.39
N ILE A 155 9.46 -16.97 -11.96
CA ILE A 155 9.77 -17.48 -13.29
C ILE A 155 9.15 -16.54 -14.30
N ASP A 156 9.99 -15.88 -15.09
CA ASP A 156 9.55 -15.15 -16.28
C ASP A 156 9.08 -16.16 -17.34
N GLY A 157 7.90 -15.91 -17.91
CA GLY A 157 7.24 -16.78 -18.89
C GLY A 157 7.57 -16.48 -20.34
#